data_AF-A0ABD2V974-F1
#
_entry.id   AF-A0ABD2V974-F1
#
_cell.length_a   1.000
_cell.length_b   1.000
_cell.length_c   1.000
_cell.angle_alpha   90.00
_cell.angle_beta   90.00
_cell.angle_gamma   90.00
#
_symmetry.space_group_name_H-M   'P 1'
#
loop_
_entity.id
_entity.type
_entity.pdbx_description
1 polymer ?
#
loop_
_entity_poly.entity_id
_entity_poly.type
_entity_poly.pdbx_seq_one_letter_code
_entity_poly.pdbx_strand_id
1 'polypeptide(L)'
;MSMMMLKMLSSWNWRSRVRLSVFVAAALLLLVVGFLCSRFDDDQYRTLMNNIPDDHSNIDTSTTIKMIHPSKGRQGDPPILAYWIFGFRGESKRMLRLLKAVYHPRNQYLLHLLDGDGDEERMELAVSVESEQVFRAFGNVNVVGKSYAVEESGASALSAMLHASALLLRISHLWDWFFTLSSSDYPLFTQDDILFALTSLPRDLNFVGFTNRTIDQKGQHNFNRIVVDPSLHLKQATPLYYAVETREMPTTFDIFQGSPWMVLSRGFMDHCIKGWDNFPRKLLMYYANVVSPLESYFHTVLCNSPEFRNTIVNQDLRCSAQINVSNYYDNLVNKRVIFARPFKEDDPTLDELDRDILDRQPHGLVRGKWCNNGGNNSSSCSSNSSTNWDEIDSLDPGFYGQKLKNILSNFTVGDHHMVTNNCHSNSS
;
A
#
# COMPACT_ATOMS: atom_id res chain seq x y z
N MET A 1 -13.42 -49.41 -17.47
CA MET A 1 -12.15 -49.49 -18.21
C MET A 1 -12.20 -50.75 -19.08
N SER A 2 -12.34 -50.57 -20.40
CA SER A 2 -12.81 -51.59 -21.34
C SER A 2 -11.80 -52.73 -21.57
N MET A 3 -12.32 -53.93 -21.90
CA MET A 3 -11.62 -55.19 -22.18
C MET A 3 -10.50 -55.07 -23.25
N MET A 4 -10.45 -53.95 -23.98
CA MET A 4 -9.35 -53.56 -24.88
C MET A 4 -8.03 -53.24 -24.16
N MET A 5 -8.07 -52.68 -22.95
CA MET A 5 -6.87 -52.25 -22.23
C MET A 5 -6.08 -53.45 -21.67
N LEU A 6 -6.77 -54.55 -21.31
CA LEU A 6 -6.12 -55.80 -20.90
C LEU A 6 -5.38 -56.50 -22.05
N LYS A 7 -5.89 -56.41 -23.29
CA LYS A 7 -5.22 -56.99 -24.47
C LYS A 7 -3.99 -56.19 -24.92
N MET A 8 -3.94 -54.89 -24.68
CA MET A 8 -2.73 -54.09 -24.95
C MET A 8 -1.58 -54.40 -23.97
N LEU A 9 -1.88 -54.71 -22.71
CA LEU A 9 -0.86 -55.08 -21.73
C LEU A 9 -0.25 -56.47 -21.99
N SER A 10 -0.98 -57.37 -22.66
CA SER A 10 -0.48 -58.72 -22.95
C SER A 10 0.56 -58.78 -24.08
N SER A 11 0.61 -57.79 -24.98
CA SER A 11 1.55 -57.77 -26.12
C SER A 11 2.92 -57.15 -25.80
N TRP A 12 3.10 -56.62 -24.58
CA TRP A 12 4.35 -55.97 -24.20
C TRP A 12 5.40 -57.00 -23.77
N ASN A 13 6.54 -56.99 -24.47
CA ASN A 13 7.73 -57.72 -24.07
C ASN A 13 8.14 -57.38 -22.64
N TRP A 14 8.72 -58.37 -21.93
CA TRP A 14 9.12 -58.27 -20.53
C TRP A 14 9.88 -56.98 -20.18
N ARG A 15 10.77 -56.53 -21.07
CA ARG A 15 11.53 -55.27 -20.92
C ARG A 15 10.65 -54.02 -20.83
N SER A 16 9.54 -53.95 -21.57
CA SER A 16 8.61 -52.82 -21.55
C SER A 16 7.76 -52.81 -20.28
N ARG A 17 7.39 -53.99 -19.76
CA ARG A 17 6.69 -54.12 -18.47
C ARG A 17 7.58 -53.67 -17.31
N VAL A 18 8.85 -54.06 -17.32
CA VAL A 18 9.84 -53.63 -16.32
C VAL A 18 10.08 -52.11 -16.40
N ARG A 19 10.17 -51.53 -17.60
CA ARG A 19 10.32 -50.07 -17.74
C ARG A 19 9.11 -49.30 -17.23
N LEU A 20 7.90 -49.77 -17.51
CA LEU A 20 6.68 -49.15 -16.99
C LEU A 20 6.58 -49.26 -15.47
N SER A 21 6.90 -50.43 -14.88
CA SER A 21 6.90 -50.59 -13.43
C SER A 21 7.92 -49.70 -12.73
N VAL A 22 9.11 -49.51 -13.33
CA VAL A 22 10.13 -48.58 -12.82
C VAL A 22 9.65 -47.12 -12.92
N PHE A 23 9.02 -46.73 -14.03
CA PHE A 23 8.48 -45.38 -14.18
C PHE A 23 7.35 -45.08 -13.19
N VAL A 24 6.43 -46.02 -13.00
CA VAL A 24 5.33 -45.89 -12.03
C VAL A 24 5.88 -45.85 -10.60
N ALA A 25 6.87 -46.68 -10.27
CA ALA A 25 7.52 -46.64 -8.96
C ALA A 25 8.24 -45.31 -8.71
N ALA A 26 8.95 -44.77 -9.71
CA ALA A 26 9.62 -43.47 -9.61
C ALA A 26 8.62 -42.30 -9.44
N ALA A 27 7.51 -42.32 -10.18
CA ALA A 27 6.46 -41.31 -10.06
C ALA A 27 5.77 -41.36 -8.68
N LEU A 28 5.49 -42.56 -8.16
CA LEU A 28 4.94 -42.74 -6.82
C LEU A 28 5.95 -42.31 -5.74
N LEU A 29 7.24 -42.59 -5.92
CA LEU A 29 8.28 -42.13 -5.00
C LEU A 29 8.38 -40.61 -4.97
N LEU A 30 8.30 -39.94 -6.13
CA LEU A 30 8.28 -38.47 -6.22
C LEU A 30 7.04 -37.86 -5.56
N LEU A 31 5.87 -38.49 -5.69
CA LEU A 31 4.66 -38.06 -4.99
C LEU A 31 4.76 -38.25 -3.48
N VAL A 32 5.36 -39.36 -3.02
CA VAL A 32 5.59 -39.61 -1.59
C VAL A 32 6.62 -38.64 -1.03
N VAL A 33 7.72 -38.37 -1.74
CA VAL A 33 8.71 -37.36 -1.35
C VAL A 33 8.09 -35.96 -1.33
N GLY A 34 7.28 -35.62 -2.34
CA GLY A 34 6.54 -34.34 -2.35
C GLY A 34 5.58 -34.19 -1.16
N PHE A 35 4.86 -35.26 -0.81
CA PHE A 35 3.95 -35.29 0.34
C PHE A 35 4.70 -35.27 1.68
N LEU A 36 5.85 -35.93 1.77
CA LEU A 36 6.72 -35.91 2.95
C LEU A 36 7.39 -34.54 3.11
N CYS A 37 7.90 -33.91 2.06
CA CYS A 37 8.47 -32.56 2.13
C CYS A 37 7.44 -31.50 2.53
N SER A 38 6.20 -31.59 2.03
CA SER A 38 5.13 -30.68 2.43
C SER A 38 4.64 -30.93 3.87
N ARG A 39 4.72 -32.17 4.37
CA ARG A 39 4.52 -32.45 5.82
C ARG A 39 5.69 -32.03 6.69
N PHE A 40 6.92 -32.14 6.20
CA PHE A 40 8.13 -31.81 6.98
C PHE A 40 8.20 -30.31 7.28
N ASP A 41 7.79 -29.47 6.33
CA ASP A 41 7.71 -28.01 6.51
C ASP A 41 6.60 -27.64 7.52
N ASP A 42 5.44 -28.31 7.45
CA ASP A 42 4.30 -28.09 8.36
C ASP A 42 4.56 -28.60 9.78
N ASP A 43 5.19 -29.78 9.92
CA ASP A 43 5.55 -30.35 11.22
C ASP A 43 6.71 -29.59 11.87
N GLN A 44 7.69 -29.06 11.11
CA GLN A 44 8.75 -28.23 11.70
C GLN A 44 8.18 -26.91 12.23
N TYR A 45 7.24 -26.27 11.52
CA TYR A 45 6.51 -25.10 12.01
C TYR A 45 5.65 -25.40 13.25
N ARG A 46 4.89 -26.51 13.26
CA ARG A 46 4.09 -26.90 14.43
C ARG A 46 4.94 -27.30 15.63
N THR A 47 6.08 -27.95 15.40
CA THR A 47 7.00 -28.34 16.47
C THR A 47 7.76 -27.13 17.03
N LEU A 48 8.06 -26.11 16.20
CA LEU A 48 8.60 -24.83 16.67
C LEU A 48 7.57 -24.07 17.53
N MET A 49 6.30 -24.10 17.15
CA MET A 49 5.20 -23.48 17.92
C MET A 49 4.88 -24.22 19.22
N ASN A 50 5.03 -25.56 19.26
CA ASN A 50 4.76 -26.37 20.46
C ASN A 50 5.93 -26.44 21.46
N ASN A 51 7.14 -26.00 21.09
CA ASN A 51 8.33 -26.03 21.95
C ASN A 51 8.63 -24.69 22.63
N ILE A 52 7.75 -23.69 22.48
CA ILE A 52 7.77 -22.51 23.34
C ILE A 52 7.27 -22.94 24.73
N PRO A 53 8.03 -22.75 25.81
CA PRO A 53 7.60 -23.20 27.13
C PRO A 53 6.31 -22.49 27.56
N ASP A 54 5.23 -23.25 27.67
CA ASP A 54 3.99 -22.84 28.33
C ASP A 54 4.25 -22.71 29.84
N ASP A 55 4.73 -21.53 30.28
CA ASP A 55 4.63 -21.14 31.69
C ASP A 55 3.20 -20.64 31.97
N HIS A 56 2.25 -21.57 31.86
CA HIS A 56 0.86 -21.36 32.23
C HIS A 56 0.63 -21.80 33.67
N SER A 57 1.07 -20.98 34.61
CA SER A 57 0.44 -20.93 35.93
C SER A 57 -0.47 -19.70 36.01
N ASN A 58 -1.78 -19.96 35.94
CA ASN A 58 -2.90 -19.04 36.17
C ASN A 58 -3.00 -17.80 35.26
N ILE A 59 -3.28 -18.00 33.96
CA ILE A 59 -3.91 -16.95 33.15
C ILE A 59 -5.35 -17.37 32.85
N ASP A 60 -6.27 -16.57 33.38
CA ASP A 60 -7.72 -16.65 33.26
C ASP A 60 -8.14 -16.76 31.79
N THR A 61 -8.59 -17.94 31.36
CA THR A 61 -8.98 -18.26 29.97
C THR A 61 -10.39 -17.78 29.65
N SER A 62 -10.64 -16.47 29.79
CA SER A 62 -11.88 -15.84 29.29
C SER A 62 -11.75 -14.34 28.96
N THR A 63 -10.63 -13.89 28.39
CA THR A 63 -10.53 -12.54 27.83
C THR A 63 -10.48 -12.62 26.30
N THR A 64 -11.65 -12.71 25.66
CA THR A 64 -11.76 -12.33 24.25
C THR A 64 -11.29 -10.88 24.16
N ILE A 65 -10.11 -10.62 23.61
CA ILE A 65 -9.65 -9.25 23.35
C ILE A 65 -10.67 -8.66 22.36
N LYS A 66 -11.58 -7.82 22.86
CA LYS A 66 -12.46 -7.03 22.00
C LYS A 66 -11.55 -6.09 21.22
N MET A 67 -11.31 -6.42 19.94
CA MET A 67 -10.66 -5.49 19.03
C MET A 67 -11.51 -4.21 18.98
N ILE A 68 -10.89 -3.08 19.32
CA ILE A 68 -11.56 -1.79 19.29
C ILE A 68 -11.59 -1.34 17.83
N HIS A 69 -12.79 -1.25 17.26
CA HIS A 69 -12.98 -0.83 15.88
C HIS A 69 -13.42 0.64 15.81
N PRO A 70 -12.85 1.43 14.89
CA PRO A 70 -13.27 2.81 14.68
C PRO A 70 -14.68 2.90 14.10
N SER A 71 -15.42 3.93 14.48
CA SER A 71 -16.69 4.24 13.83
C SER A 71 -16.45 4.83 12.44
N LYS A 72 -17.11 4.32 11.40
CA LYS A 72 -17.04 4.94 10.06
C LYS A 72 -17.56 6.38 10.06
N GLY A 73 -18.50 6.69 10.96
CA GLY A 73 -19.14 7.99 11.06
C GLY A 73 -19.93 8.38 9.80
N ARG A 74 -20.41 9.63 9.79
CA ARG A 74 -21.04 10.33 8.67
C ARG A 74 -20.07 11.35 8.07
N GLN A 75 -20.51 12.02 7.00
CA GLN A 75 -19.79 13.18 6.48
C GLN A 75 -19.60 14.23 7.59
N GLY A 76 -18.38 14.73 7.77
CA GLY A 76 -18.01 15.63 8.87
C GLY A 76 -17.35 14.93 10.06
N ASP A 77 -17.55 13.62 10.24
CA ASP A 77 -16.75 12.83 11.18
C ASP A 77 -15.36 12.55 10.57
N PRO A 78 -14.33 12.27 11.41
CA PRO A 78 -13.02 11.83 10.94
C PRO A 78 -13.15 10.74 9.87
N PRO A 79 -12.28 10.71 8.83
CA PRO A 79 -12.22 9.62 7.85
C PRO A 79 -11.35 8.46 8.36
N ILE A 80 -11.46 7.29 7.77
CA ILE A 80 -10.55 6.16 8.04
C ILE A 80 -9.57 6.06 6.87
N LEU A 81 -8.27 6.19 7.14
CA LEU A 81 -7.25 6.17 6.10
C LEU A 81 -6.66 4.77 5.96
N ALA A 82 -6.43 4.33 4.73
CA ALA A 82 -5.71 3.11 4.41
C ALA A 82 -4.34 3.46 3.82
N TYR A 83 -3.27 3.17 4.56
CA TYR A 83 -1.90 3.41 4.13
C TYR A 83 -1.31 2.12 3.56
N TRP A 84 -0.90 2.16 2.30
CA TRP A 84 0.05 1.21 1.75
C TRP A 84 1.45 1.80 1.90
N ILE A 85 2.24 1.23 2.80
CA ILE A 85 3.63 1.61 3.04
C ILE A 85 4.51 0.54 2.40
N PHE A 86 5.32 0.93 1.43
CA PHE A 86 6.20 0.00 0.74
C PHE A 86 7.67 0.43 0.83
N GLY A 87 8.55 -0.53 0.68
CA GLY A 87 9.99 -0.32 0.61
C GLY A 87 10.65 -1.48 -0.14
N PHE A 88 11.91 -1.30 -0.49
CA PHE A 88 12.76 -2.30 -1.11
C PHE A 88 13.69 -2.95 -0.08
N ARG A 89 14.53 -3.88 -0.54
CA ARG A 89 15.52 -4.57 0.30
C ARG A 89 16.33 -3.58 1.14
N GLY A 90 16.43 -3.86 2.44
CA GLY A 90 17.16 -3.06 3.42
C GLY A 90 16.37 -1.88 3.99
N GLU A 91 15.12 -1.64 3.55
CA GLU A 91 14.34 -0.48 3.96
C GLU A 91 13.32 -0.77 5.07
N SER A 92 13.24 -2.00 5.58
CA SER A 92 12.30 -2.40 6.66
C SER A 92 12.33 -1.47 7.88
N LYS A 93 13.51 -1.04 8.33
CA LYS A 93 13.67 -0.10 9.45
C LYS A 93 13.05 1.27 9.16
N ARG A 94 13.23 1.78 7.93
CA ARG A 94 12.65 3.04 7.48
C ARG A 94 11.13 2.93 7.36
N MET A 95 10.63 1.81 6.83
CA MET A 95 9.19 1.51 6.81
C MET A 95 8.60 1.52 8.22
N LEU A 96 9.27 0.91 9.19
CA LEU A 96 8.82 0.89 10.59
C LEU A 96 8.87 2.29 11.23
N ARG A 97 9.93 3.08 10.98
CA ARG A 97 10.02 4.47 11.43
C ARG A 97 8.87 5.32 10.90
N LEU A 98 8.56 5.18 9.60
CA LEU A 98 7.46 5.87 8.94
C LEU A 98 6.11 5.39 9.49
N LEU A 99 5.88 4.08 9.60
CA LEU A 99 4.65 3.52 10.18
C LEU A 99 4.36 4.16 11.54
N LYS A 100 5.35 4.21 12.43
CA LYS A 100 5.19 4.84 13.75
C LYS A 100 4.89 6.34 13.69
N ALA A 101 5.39 7.03 12.65
CA ALA A 101 5.15 8.46 12.45
C ALA A 101 3.73 8.75 11.96
N VAL A 102 3.14 7.82 11.20
CA VAL A 102 1.78 7.94 10.65
C VAL A 102 0.76 7.10 11.40
N TYR A 103 1.11 6.47 12.52
CA TYR A 103 0.22 5.55 13.21
C TYR A 103 -0.92 6.26 13.94
N HIS A 104 -2.14 5.74 13.76
CA HIS A 104 -3.33 6.09 14.50
C HIS A 104 -4.22 4.82 14.56
N PRO A 105 -4.82 4.46 15.71
CA PRO A 105 -5.67 3.27 15.89
C PRO A 105 -6.85 3.14 14.92
N ARG A 106 -7.22 4.27 14.32
CA ARG A 106 -8.41 4.44 13.48
C ARG A 106 -8.15 4.03 12.03
N ASN A 107 -6.90 4.10 11.61
CA ASN A 107 -6.47 3.85 10.24
C ASN A 107 -6.12 2.37 10.02
N GLN A 108 -5.85 2.01 8.76
CA GLN A 108 -5.41 0.69 8.33
C GLN A 108 -4.04 0.80 7.69
N TYR A 109 -3.13 -0.11 8.00
CA TYR A 109 -1.77 -0.10 7.50
C TYR A 109 -1.44 -1.44 6.85
N LEU A 110 -0.94 -1.39 5.63
CA LEU A 110 -0.40 -2.53 4.90
C LEU A 110 1.06 -2.26 4.55
N LEU A 111 1.97 -2.96 5.22
CA LEU A 111 3.40 -2.94 4.92
C LEU A 111 3.72 -3.95 3.81
N HIS A 112 4.43 -3.52 2.79
CA HIS A 112 4.81 -4.36 1.65
C HIS A 112 6.29 -4.16 1.29
N LEU A 113 7.13 -5.13 1.65
CA LEU A 113 8.52 -5.16 1.21
C LEU A 113 8.57 -5.71 -0.23
N LEU A 114 8.78 -4.84 -1.22
CA LEU A 114 8.75 -5.15 -2.66
C LEU A 114 10.06 -5.79 -3.15
N ASP A 115 10.49 -6.83 -2.44
CA ASP A 115 11.64 -7.65 -2.82
C ASP A 115 11.25 -9.13 -2.90
N GLY A 116 11.49 -9.75 -4.05
CA GLY A 116 11.15 -11.15 -4.29
C GLY A 116 12.01 -12.15 -3.53
N ASP A 117 13.20 -11.74 -3.04
CA ASP A 117 14.16 -12.60 -2.33
C ASP A 117 14.40 -12.12 -0.87
N GLY A 118 13.51 -11.29 -0.33
CA GLY A 118 13.62 -10.65 0.99
C GLY A 118 12.88 -11.37 2.12
N ASP A 119 12.84 -12.71 2.11
CA ASP A 119 12.03 -13.50 3.06
C ASP A 119 12.42 -13.30 4.52
N GLU A 120 13.72 -13.24 4.82
CA GLU A 120 14.25 -13.00 6.16
C GLU A 120 13.90 -11.60 6.67
N GLU A 121 14.22 -10.56 5.91
CA GLU A 121 13.91 -9.17 6.26
C GLU A 121 12.39 -8.96 6.45
N ARG A 122 11.58 -9.61 5.62
CA ARG A 122 10.11 -9.54 5.73
C ARG A 122 9.60 -10.21 7.00
N MET A 123 10.20 -11.33 7.40
CA MET A 123 9.90 -11.99 8.66
C MET A 123 10.30 -11.10 9.85
N GLU A 124 11.49 -10.50 9.81
CA GLU A 124 11.93 -9.54 10.84
C GLU A 124 11.00 -8.33 10.96
N LEU A 125 10.52 -7.80 9.83
CA LEU A 125 9.53 -6.72 9.80
C LEU A 125 8.21 -7.15 10.45
N ALA A 126 7.72 -8.36 10.16
CA ALA A 126 6.51 -8.90 10.77
C ALA A 126 6.68 -9.09 12.29
N VAL A 127 7.80 -9.67 12.74
CA VAL A 127 8.13 -9.81 14.18
C VAL A 127 8.20 -8.44 14.86
N SER A 128 8.80 -7.44 14.20
CA SER A 128 8.89 -6.08 14.72
C SER A 128 7.50 -5.46 14.90
N VAL A 129 6.58 -5.66 13.94
CA VAL A 129 5.18 -5.20 14.06
C VAL A 129 4.46 -5.90 15.21
N GLU A 130 4.59 -7.22 15.33
CA GLU A 130 3.94 -8.00 16.39
C GLU A 130 4.49 -7.67 17.79
N SER A 131 5.74 -7.21 17.89
CA SER A 131 6.31 -6.82 19.18
C SER A 131 5.68 -5.55 19.78
N GLU A 132 5.09 -4.70 18.94
CA GLU A 132 4.43 -3.45 19.36
C GLU A 132 3.03 -3.73 19.96
N GLN A 133 2.88 -3.50 21.25
CA GLN A 133 1.62 -3.77 21.99
C GLN A 133 0.42 -3.02 21.37
N VAL A 134 0.62 -1.77 20.94
CA VAL A 134 -0.46 -0.94 20.36
C VAL A 134 -0.93 -1.53 19.04
N PHE A 135 -0.02 -2.02 18.19
CA PHE A 135 -0.40 -2.62 16.90
C PHE A 135 -1.21 -3.90 17.10
N ARG A 136 -0.81 -4.75 18.07
CA ARG A 136 -1.57 -5.94 18.46
C ARG A 136 -2.93 -5.61 19.06
N ALA A 137 -3.03 -4.56 19.87
CA ALA A 137 -4.28 -4.18 20.53
C ALA A 137 -5.38 -3.78 19.53
N PHE A 138 -5.00 -3.07 18.46
CA PHE A 138 -5.95 -2.61 17.44
C PHE A 138 -6.03 -3.51 16.19
N GLY A 139 -5.04 -4.39 15.98
CA GLY A 139 -5.02 -5.34 14.86
C GLY A 139 -5.07 -4.66 13.49
N ASN A 140 -4.61 -3.41 13.39
CA ASN A 140 -4.80 -2.56 12.21
C ASN A 140 -3.53 -2.39 11.36
N VAL A 141 -2.47 -3.15 11.66
CA VAL A 141 -1.21 -3.19 10.90
C VAL A 141 -1.01 -4.61 10.35
N ASN A 142 -0.84 -4.72 9.04
CA ASN A 142 -0.65 -5.99 8.35
C ASN A 142 0.66 -5.95 7.53
N VAL A 143 1.37 -7.07 7.46
CA VAL A 143 2.53 -7.25 6.56
C VAL A 143 2.15 -8.24 5.46
N VAL A 144 2.41 -7.87 4.20
CA VAL A 144 2.16 -8.78 3.06
C VAL A 144 3.07 -10.01 3.18
N GLY A 145 2.49 -11.20 3.33
CA GLY A 145 3.27 -12.41 3.64
C GLY A 145 4.13 -12.96 2.48
N LYS A 146 3.69 -12.78 1.23
CA LYS A 146 4.41 -13.22 0.03
C LYS A 146 4.73 -12.02 -0.85
N SER A 147 6.01 -11.81 -1.11
CA SER A 147 6.48 -10.78 -2.02
C SER A 147 6.81 -11.34 -3.40
N TYR A 148 7.09 -10.45 -4.34
CA TYR A 148 7.51 -10.71 -5.70
C TYR A 148 8.37 -9.55 -6.19
N ALA A 149 9.10 -9.78 -7.28
CA ALA A 149 9.92 -8.77 -7.90
C ALA A 149 9.10 -7.57 -8.37
N VAL A 150 9.62 -6.37 -8.14
CA VAL A 150 9.08 -5.13 -8.69
C VAL A 150 10.19 -4.31 -9.30
N GLU A 151 10.00 -3.94 -10.56
CA GLU A 151 10.76 -2.91 -11.25
C GLU A 151 9.97 -1.60 -11.14
N GLU A 152 10.56 -0.58 -10.50
CA GLU A 152 9.91 0.70 -10.20
C GLU A 152 9.34 1.40 -11.45
N SER A 153 10.08 1.31 -12.55
CA SER A 153 9.68 1.91 -13.82
C SER A 153 8.73 1.02 -14.64
N GLY A 154 8.40 -0.17 -14.14
CA GLY A 154 7.68 -1.21 -14.87
C GLY A 154 6.22 -1.38 -14.49
N ALA A 155 5.55 -2.29 -15.19
CA ALA A 155 4.17 -2.69 -14.93
C ALA A 155 4.00 -3.48 -13.62
N SER A 156 5.08 -4.10 -13.13
CA SER A 156 5.13 -4.74 -11.82
C SER A 156 4.90 -3.75 -10.67
N ALA A 157 5.34 -2.49 -10.79
CA ALA A 157 5.03 -1.45 -9.80
C ALA A 157 3.53 -1.10 -9.77
N LEU A 158 2.89 -0.97 -10.94
CA LEU A 158 1.44 -0.81 -11.04
C LEU A 158 0.70 -2.02 -10.46
N SER A 159 1.15 -3.23 -10.78
CA SER A 159 0.62 -4.47 -10.23
C SER A 159 0.72 -4.50 -8.70
N ALA A 160 1.85 -4.05 -8.13
CA ALA A 160 2.04 -3.97 -6.68
C ALA A 160 1.04 -3.04 -5.99
N MET A 161 0.78 -1.86 -6.57
CA MET A 161 -0.22 -0.93 -6.04
C MET A 161 -1.64 -1.49 -6.11
N LEU A 162 -2.01 -2.14 -7.22
CA LEU A 162 -3.31 -2.77 -7.38
C LEU A 162 -3.49 -3.97 -6.43
N HIS A 163 -2.45 -4.77 -6.23
CA HIS A 163 -2.47 -5.87 -5.26
C HIS A 163 -2.65 -5.34 -3.83
N ALA A 164 -1.89 -4.33 -3.42
CA ALA A 164 -2.03 -3.70 -2.11
C ALA A 164 -3.44 -3.13 -1.89
N SER A 165 -4.01 -2.49 -2.92
CA SER A 165 -5.38 -1.99 -2.88
C SER A 165 -6.41 -3.12 -2.74
N ALA A 166 -6.26 -4.20 -3.51
CA ALA A 166 -7.14 -5.36 -3.43
C ALA A 166 -7.11 -6.01 -2.03
N LEU A 167 -5.93 -6.09 -1.42
CA LEU A 167 -5.78 -6.56 -0.04
C LEU A 167 -6.50 -5.63 0.95
N LEU A 168 -6.30 -4.32 0.87
CA LEU A 168 -6.96 -3.37 1.78
C LEU A 168 -8.48 -3.32 1.59
N LEU A 169 -8.99 -3.45 0.35
CA LEU A 169 -10.43 -3.60 0.07
C LEU A 169 -11.02 -4.86 0.73
N ARG A 170 -10.22 -5.93 0.83
CA ARG A 170 -10.60 -7.21 1.46
C ARG A 170 -10.48 -7.17 2.99
N ILE A 171 -9.43 -6.54 3.52
CA ILE A 171 -9.14 -6.46 4.97
C ILE A 171 -10.22 -5.61 5.67
N SER A 172 -10.59 -4.47 5.09
CA SER A 172 -11.57 -3.57 5.70
C SER A 172 -12.46 -2.88 4.66
N HIS A 173 -13.74 -2.77 4.99
CA HIS A 173 -14.74 -2.04 4.21
C HIS A 173 -14.97 -0.61 4.72
N LEU A 174 -14.27 -0.22 5.78
CA LEU A 174 -14.54 1.00 6.52
C LEU A 174 -13.71 2.20 6.05
N TRP A 175 -12.54 1.97 5.46
CA TRP A 175 -11.65 3.05 4.99
C TRP A 175 -12.26 3.89 3.87
N ASP A 176 -11.83 5.15 3.78
CA ASP A 176 -12.35 6.15 2.87
C ASP A 176 -11.32 6.52 1.79
N TRP A 177 -10.04 6.64 2.16
CA TRP A 177 -8.95 6.98 1.24
C TRP A 177 -7.77 6.02 1.32
N PHE A 178 -7.20 5.72 0.16
CA PHE A 178 -6.00 4.93 -0.06
C PHE A 178 -4.78 5.85 -0.29
N PHE A 179 -3.81 5.79 0.62
CA PHE A 179 -2.57 6.56 0.60
C PHE A 179 -1.40 5.65 0.20
N THR A 180 -0.57 6.12 -0.74
CA THR A 180 0.66 5.42 -1.16
C THR A 180 1.91 6.05 -0.56
N LEU A 181 2.63 5.35 0.30
CA LEU A 181 3.86 5.87 0.90
C LEU A 181 5.01 4.91 0.63
N SER A 182 6.11 5.43 0.10
CA SER A 182 7.39 4.72 0.11
C SER A 182 8.08 4.91 1.46
N SER A 183 9.08 4.09 1.74
CA SER A 183 10.03 4.23 2.86
C SER A 183 10.75 5.59 2.92
N SER A 184 10.67 6.38 1.83
CA SER A 184 11.28 7.71 1.69
C SER A 184 10.32 8.87 1.91
N ASP A 185 9.02 8.61 2.13
CA ASP A 185 8.04 9.63 2.47
C ASP A 185 8.04 9.91 3.98
N TYR A 186 7.67 11.12 4.39
CA TYR A 186 7.50 11.46 5.80
C TYR A 186 6.36 12.46 6.03
N PRO A 187 5.54 12.28 7.07
CA PRO A 187 4.44 13.20 7.36
C PRO A 187 4.96 14.56 7.80
N LEU A 188 4.27 15.60 7.36
CA LEU A 188 4.49 16.98 7.80
C LEU A 188 3.52 17.39 8.89
N PHE A 189 2.52 16.58 9.24
CA PHE A 189 1.51 16.88 10.26
C PHE A 189 1.24 15.63 11.08
N THR A 190 0.73 15.80 12.30
CA THR A 190 0.27 14.68 13.12
C THR A 190 -0.94 14.00 12.47
N GLN A 191 -1.24 12.76 12.87
CA GLN A 191 -2.42 12.06 12.35
C GLN A 191 -3.72 12.75 12.76
N ASP A 192 -3.82 13.27 13.99
CA ASP A 192 -4.99 14.03 14.43
C ASP A 192 -5.21 15.27 13.54
N ASP A 193 -4.15 15.99 13.17
CA ASP A 193 -4.21 17.13 12.25
C ASP A 193 -4.68 16.73 10.84
N ILE A 194 -4.11 15.66 10.28
CA ILE A 194 -4.48 15.17 8.94
C ILE A 194 -5.94 14.70 8.93
N LEU A 195 -6.33 13.86 9.89
CA LEU A 195 -7.70 13.37 10.02
C LEU A 195 -8.68 14.53 10.19
N PHE A 196 -8.35 15.51 11.04
CA PHE A 196 -9.19 16.68 11.28
C PHE A 196 -9.35 17.52 10.02
N ALA A 197 -8.28 17.77 9.28
CA ALA A 197 -8.34 18.57 8.06
C ALA A 197 -9.21 17.90 6.99
N LEU A 198 -9.09 16.58 6.83
CA LEU A 198 -9.86 15.80 5.87
C LEU A 198 -11.36 15.68 6.22
N THR A 199 -11.79 15.95 7.47
CA THR A 199 -13.23 15.99 7.83
C THR A 199 -14.06 16.96 6.98
N SER A 200 -13.42 18.01 6.45
CA SER A 200 -14.06 19.05 5.65
C SER A 200 -14.31 18.65 4.19
N LEU A 201 -13.81 17.49 3.75
CA LEU A 201 -13.78 17.10 2.35
C LEU A 201 -14.74 15.94 2.06
N PRO A 202 -15.44 15.95 0.91
CA PRO A 202 -16.16 14.78 0.41
C PRO A 202 -15.23 13.57 0.27
N ARG A 203 -15.66 12.42 0.79
CA ARG A 203 -14.86 11.19 0.88
C ARG A 203 -14.62 10.48 -0.47
N ASP A 204 -15.27 10.95 -1.53
CA ASP A 204 -15.14 10.45 -2.90
C ASP A 204 -14.07 11.18 -3.71
N LEU A 205 -13.46 12.24 -3.18
CA LEU A 205 -12.39 12.98 -3.86
C LEU A 205 -11.13 12.13 -4.08
N ASN A 206 -10.47 12.36 -5.22
CA ASN A 206 -9.23 11.73 -5.65
C ASN A 206 -8.16 12.81 -5.88
N PHE A 207 -7.10 12.79 -5.07
CA PHE A 207 -5.99 13.74 -5.11
C PHE A 207 -4.88 13.19 -6.00
N VAL A 208 -4.78 13.75 -7.21
CA VAL A 208 -3.82 13.36 -8.24
C VAL A 208 -3.19 14.62 -8.85
N GLY A 209 -1.87 14.72 -8.84
CA GLY A 209 -1.18 15.82 -9.54
C GLY A 209 -1.07 15.51 -11.02
N PHE A 210 -1.56 16.38 -11.90
CA PHE A 210 -1.37 16.29 -13.35
C PHE A 210 -0.13 17.05 -13.79
N THR A 211 0.57 16.53 -14.80
CA THR A 211 1.64 17.28 -15.48
C THR A 211 1.03 18.12 -16.61
N ASN A 212 1.17 19.44 -16.53
CA ASN A 212 0.75 20.37 -17.61
C ASN A 212 1.61 20.25 -18.88
N ARG A 213 2.48 19.25 -18.99
CA ARG A 213 3.14 18.95 -20.24
C ARG A 213 2.06 18.32 -21.12
N THR A 214 1.56 19.09 -22.10
CA THR A 214 1.03 18.50 -23.33
C THR A 214 1.97 17.36 -23.70
N ILE A 215 1.43 16.16 -23.99
CA ILE A 215 2.24 14.99 -24.37
C ILE A 215 3.23 15.47 -25.45
N ASP A 216 4.44 15.78 -25.02
CA ASP A 216 5.47 16.32 -25.91
C ASP A 216 6.04 15.12 -26.67
N GLN A 217 6.91 15.38 -27.65
CA GLN A 217 7.51 14.29 -28.42
C GLN A 217 8.17 13.23 -27.51
N LYS A 218 8.64 13.61 -26.33
CA LYS A 218 9.24 12.71 -25.33
C LYS A 218 8.18 11.89 -24.59
N GLY A 219 7.06 12.48 -24.18
CA GLY A 219 5.92 11.78 -23.61
C GLY A 219 5.31 10.80 -24.62
N GLN A 220 5.13 11.23 -25.88
CA GLN A 220 4.62 10.38 -26.94
C GLN A 220 5.56 9.21 -27.25
N HIS A 221 6.88 9.47 -27.22
CA HIS A 221 7.90 8.42 -27.36
C HIS A 221 7.79 7.34 -26.27
N ASN A 222 7.40 7.68 -25.03
CA ASN A 222 7.26 6.69 -23.96
C ASN A 222 6.08 5.73 -24.17
N PHE A 223 4.97 6.19 -24.75
CA PHE A 223 3.78 5.35 -24.98
C PHE A 223 3.84 4.56 -26.29
N ASN A 224 4.55 5.09 -27.29
CA ASN A 224 4.85 4.37 -28.53
C ASN A 224 5.91 3.28 -28.32
N ARG A 225 6.79 3.43 -27.34
CA ARG A 225 7.81 2.43 -27.04
C ARG A 225 7.19 1.24 -26.30
N ILE A 226 7.52 0.03 -26.75
CA ILE A 226 7.07 -1.21 -26.13
C ILE A 226 8.18 -1.69 -25.18
N VAL A 227 7.82 -1.94 -23.93
CA VAL A 227 8.73 -2.54 -22.93
C VAL A 227 8.17 -3.84 -22.41
N VAL A 228 9.06 -4.77 -22.09
CA VAL A 228 8.74 -5.97 -21.32
C VAL A 228 9.32 -5.79 -19.94
N ASP A 229 8.46 -5.87 -18.93
CA ASP A 229 8.86 -5.94 -17.52
C ASP A 229 8.99 -7.40 -17.10
N PRO A 230 10.21 -7.93 -16.93
CA PRO A 230 10.38 -9.33 -16.55
C PRO A 230 10.01 -9.58 -15.08
N SER A 231 9.99 -8.55 -14.25
CA SER A 231 9.60 -8.64 -12.83
C SER A 231 8.14 -9.09 -12.66
N LEU A 232 7.33 -9.03 -13.72
CA LEU A 232 5.98 -9.62 -13.74
C LEU A 232 5.97 -11.16 -13.65
N HIS A 233 7.06 -11.84 -14.04
CA HIS A 233 7.11 -13.30 -14.13
C HIS A 233 8.43 -13.92 -13.62
N LEU A 234 9.44 -13.11 -13.31
CA LEU A 234 10.68 -13.53 -12.67
C LEU A 234 10.63 -13.25 -11.16
N LYS A 235 11.42 -14.02 -10.39
CA LYS A 235 11.53 -13.84 -8.94
C LYS A 235 12.36 -12.64 -8.53
N GLN A 236 13.33 -12.24 -9.36
CA GLN A 236 14.23 -11.13 -9.09
C GLN A 236 13.85 -9.93 -9.94
N ALA A 237 13.96 -8.74 -9.35
CA ALA A 237 13.76 -7.49 -10.07
C ALA A 237 14.84 -7.35 -11.14
N THR A 238 14.40 -7.07 -12.36
CA THR A 238 15.28 -6.91 -13.52
C THR A 238 14.88 -5.67 -14.30
N PRO A 239 15.85 -4.93 -14.87
CA PRO A 239 15.56 -3.77 -15.70
C PRO A 239 14.65 -4.11 -16.87
N LEU A 240 13.89 -3.11 -17.32
CA LEU A 240 13.00 -3.23 -18.48
C LEU A 240 13.77 -3.62 -19.75
N TYR A 241 13.22 -4.56 -20.52
CA TYR A 241 13.66 -4.81 -21.88
C TYR A 241 12.87 -3.97 -22.86
N TYR A 242 13.59 -3.26 -23.72
CA TYR A 242 12.99 -2.39 -24.73
C TYR A 242 12.92 -3.13 -26.06
N ALA A 243 11.73 -3.18 -26.65
CA ALA A 243 11.59 -3.65 -28.02
C ALA A 243 12.26 -2.67 -29.01
N VAL A 244 12.70 -3.21 -30.14
CA VAL A 244 13.20 -2.41 -31.28
C VAL A 244 12.03 -1.71 -31.96
N GLU A 245 10.92 -2.43 -32.11
CA GLU A 245 9.69 -1.91 -32.72
C GLU A 245 8.90 -1.01 -31.77
N THR A 246 8.12 -0.11 -32.35
CA THR A 246 7.18 0.77 -31.65
C THR A 246 5.74 0.40 -31.99
N ARG A 247 4.78 1.02 -31.29
CA ARG A 247 3.35 0.95 -31.58
C ARG A 247 2.77 2.33 -31.78
N GLU A 248 1.59 2.38 -32.38
CA GLU A 248 0.77 3.58 -32.44
C GLU A 248 0.10 3.85 -31.08
N MET A 249 -0.26 5.12 -30.87
CA MET A 249 -1.05 5.53 -29.72
C MET A 249 -2.46 4.93 -29.78
N PRO A 250 -3.07 4.59 -28.63
CA PRO A 250 -4.44 4.13 -28.59
C PRO A 250 -5.39 5.24 -29.01
N THR A 251 -6.42 4.90 -29.78
CA THR A 251 -7.44 5.83 -30.28
C THR A 251 -8.77 5.68 -29.54
N THR A 252 -8.90 4.68 -28.68
CA THR A 252 -10.13 4.37 -27.94
C THR A 252 -10.27 5.15 -26.63
N PHE A 253 -9.21 5.80 -26.16
CA PHE A 253 -9.17 6.59 -24.94
C PHE A 253 -8.03 7.61 -25.01
N ASP A 254 -8.18 8.70 -24.26
CA ASP A 254 -7.15 9.72 -24.13
C ASP A 254 -6.17 9.35 -23.02
N ILE A 255 -4.86 9.54 -23.24
CA ILE A 255 -3.83 9.27 -22.24
C ILE A 255 -3.58 10.53 -21.39
N PHE A 256 -3.58 10.37 -20.08
CA PHE A 256 -3.26 11.42 -19.12
C PHE A 256 -2.06 11.02 -18.27
N GLN A 257 -1.29 12.02 -17.81
CA GLN A 257 -0.06 11.82 -17.04
C GLN A 257 0.01 12.75 -15.84
N GLY A 258 0.84 12.37 -14.88
CA GLY A 258 1.07 13.16 -13.69
C GLY A 258 1.99 12.50 -12.67
N SER A 259 1.85 12.92 -11.42
CA SER A 259 2.61 12.37 -10.30
C SER A 259 2.22 10.90 -10.07
N PRO A 260 3.19 9.98 -9.87
CA PRO A 260 2.88 8.61 -9.48
C PRO A 260 2.41 8.50 -8.03
N TRP A 261 2.47 9.61 -7.28
CA TRP A 261 2.00 9.71 -5.91
C TRP A 261 0.59 10.26 -5.87
N MET A 262 -0.26 9.63 -5.07
CA MET A 262 -1.69 9.97 -5.07
C MET A 262 -2.36 9.60 -3.75
N VAL A 263 -3.56 10.15 -3.57
CA VAL A 263 -4.51 9.73 -2.53
C VAL A 263 -5.84 9.47 -3.24
N LEU A 264 -6.27 8.21 -3.23
CA LEU A 264 -7.40 7.75 -4.03
C LEU A 264 -8.56 7.33 -3.15
N SER A 265 -9.77 7.73 -3.51
CA SER A 265 -11.00 7.31 -2.83
C SER A 265 -11.19 5.80 -2.90
N ARG A 266 -11.85 5.24 -1.88
CA ARG A 266 -12.20 3.82 -1.88
C ARG A 266 -13.06 3.42 -3.07
N GLY A 267 -14.01 4.28 -3.48
CA GLY A 267 -14.88 4.02 -4.63
C GLY A 267 -14.10 3.87 -5.94
N PHE A 268 -13.12 4.76 -6.16
CA PHE A 268 -12.26 4.68 -7.33
C PHE A 268 -11.34 3.45 -7.32
N MET A 269 -10.78 3.10 -6.16
CA MET A 269 -9.99 1.86 -6.04
C MET A 269 -10.83 0.61 -6.28
N ASP A 270 -12.05 0.57 -5.74
CA ASP A 270 -13.00 -0.53 -5.98
C ASP A 270 -13.30 -0.68 -7.48
N HIS A 271 -13.47 0.44 -8.20
CA HIS A 271 -13.60 0.45 -9.65
C HIS A 271 -12.36 -0.09 -10.37
N CYS A 272 -11.15 0.36 -10.00
CA CYS A 272 -9.91 -0.13 -10.61
C CYS A 272 -9.73 -1.66 -10.45
N ILE A 273 -10.11 -2.21 -9.30
CA ILE A 273 -9.96 -3.63 -8.99
C ILE A 273 -11.09 -4.47 -9.60
N LYS A 274 -12.35 -4.03 -9.49
CA LYS A 274 -13.51 -4.78 -10.01
C LYS A 274 -13.77 -4.55 -11.48
N GLY A 275 -13.35 -3.42 -12.04
CA GLY A 275 -13.46 -3.03 -13.45
C GLY A 275 -14.80 -3.40 -14.09
N TRP A 276 -15.93 -3.05 -13.49
CA TRP A 276 -17.26 -3.53 -13.92
C TRP A 276 -17.62 -3.16 -15.37
N ASP A 277 -17.05 -2.07 -15.89
CA ASP A 277 -17.19 -1.61 -17.28
C ASP A 277 -16.08 -2.14 -18.22
N ASN A 278 -15.19 -2.99 -17.70
CA ASN A 278 -14.01 -3.57 -18.35
C ASN A 278 -12.94 -2.56 -18.78
N PHE A 279 -13.10 -1.26 -18.53
CA PHE A 279 -12.16 -0.23 -18.98
C PHE A 279 -10.81 -0.32 -18.25
N PRO A 280 -10.75 -0.40 -16.90
CA PRO A 280 -9.49 -0.62 -16.18
C PRO A 280 -8.73 -1.86 -16.66
N ARG A 281 -9.43 -2.97 -16.97
CA ARG A 281 -8.80 -4.20 -17.46
C ARG A 281 -8.17 -4.03 -18.84
N LYS A 282 -8.86 -3.36 -19.76
CA LYS A 282 -8.30 -3.04 -21.09
C LYS A 282 -7.07 -2.14 -20.97
N LEU A 283 -7.10 -1.16 -20.08
CA LEU A 283 -5.94 -0.31 -19.81
C LEU A 283 -4.78 -1.14 -19.26
N LEU A 284 -5.00 -2.08 -18.33
CA LEU A 284 -3.92 -2.92 -17.82
C LEU A 284 -3.21 -3.71 -18.93
N MET A 285 -3.94 -4.21 -19.94
CA MET A 285 -3.32 -4.87 -21.09
C MET A 285 -2.39 -3.92 -21.87
N TYR A 286 -2.80 -2.65 -22.02
CA TYR A 286 -2.00 -1.63 -22.69
C TYR A 286 -0.78 -1.20 -21.87
N TYR A 287 -0.98 -0.96 -20.57
CA TYR A 287 0.03 -0.48 -19.61
C TYR A 287 1.01 -1.56 -19.14
N ALA A 288 0.72 -2.84 -19.40
CA ALA A 288 1.67 -3.95 -19.18
C ALA A 288 2.99 -3.77 -19.96
N ASN A 289 2.97 -2.98 -21.03
CA ASN A 289 4.14 -2.74 -21.89
C ASN A 289 4.47 -1.25 -22.03
N VAL A 290 4.19 -0.44 -21.00
CA VAL A 290 4.48 1.01 -20.93
C VAL A 290 5.55 1.28 -19.89
N VAL A 291 6.44 2.24 -20.16
CA VAL A 291 7.39 2.76 -19.17
C VAL A 291 6.67 3.67 -18.18
N SER A 292 6.95 3.49 -16.89
CA SER A 292 6.41 4.30 -15.78
C SER A 292 4.87 4.36 -15.76
N PRO A 293 4.16 3.21 -15.78
CA PRO A 293 2.71 3.17 -15.91
C PRO A 293 1.97 3.83 -14.72
N LEU A 294 2.59 3.90 -13.54
CA LEU A 294 2.03 4.58 -12.37
C LEU A 294 1.85 6.10 -12.58
N GLU A 295 2.64 6.72 -13.45
CA GLU A 295 2.53 8.14 -13.79
C GLU A 295 1.33 8.45 -14.70
N SER A 296 0.57 7.44 -15.13
CA SER A 296 -0.44 7.64 -16.18
C SER A 296 -1.70 6.79 -16.06
N TYR A 297 -1.60 5.56 -15.56
CA TYR A 297 -2.73 4.62 -15.50
C TYR A 297 -3.92 5.21 -14.73
N PHE A 298 -3.71 5.68 -13.50
CA PHE A 298 -4.80 6.18 -12.66
C PHE A 298 -5.38 7.50 -13.19
N HIS A 299 -4.56 8.40 -13.71
CA HIS A 299 -5.01 9.63 -14.39
C HIS A 299 -5.89 9.31 -15.58
N THR A 300 -5.48 8.30 -16.37
CA THR A 300 -6.21 7.85 -17.56
C THR A 300 -7.53 7.19 -17.19
N VAL A 301 -7.58 6.35 -16.15
CA VAL A 301 -8.84 5.79 -15.64
C VAL A 301 -9.77 6.91 -15.17
N LEU A 302 -9.29 7.83 -14.34
CA LEU A 302 -10.08 8.94 -13.80
C LEU A 302 -10.71 9.81 -14.89
N CYS A 303 -9.92 10.20 -15.89
CA CYS A 303 -10.38 11.12 -16.93
C CYS A 303 -11.29 10.48 -17.99
N ASN A 304 -11.13 9.18 -18.25
CA ASN A 304 -11.98 8.49 -19.21
C ASN A 304 -13.22 7.84 -18.57
N SER A 305 -13.36 7.88 -17.23
CA SER A 305 -14.52 7.33 -16.51
C SER A 305 -15.45 8.46 -16.04
N PRO A 306 -16.63 8.65 -16.66
CA PRO A 306 -17.51 9.79 -16.38
C PRO A 306 -17.91 9.93 -14.91
N GLU A 307 -18.07 8.81 -14.20
CA GLU A 307 -18.45 8.73 -12.78
C GLU A 307 -17.43 9.41 -11.85
N PHE A 308 -16.15 9.47 -12.24
CA PHE A 308 -15.07 9.98 -11.39
C PHE A 308 -14.58 11.38 -11.79
N ARG A 309 -14.98 11.91 -12.96
CA ARG A 309 -14.49 13.21 -13.46
C ARG A 309 -14.68 14.35 -12.46
N ASN A 310 -15.83 14.38 -11.79
CA ASN A 310 -16.17 15.44 -10.83
C ASN A 310 -15.53 15.26 -9.44
N THR A 311 -14.72 14.21 -9.26
CA THR A 311 -14.09 13.90 -7.97
C THR A 311 -12.58 14.23 -7.95
N ILE A 312 -12.04 14.73 -9.06
CA ILE A 312 -10.60 14.93 -9.24
C ILE A 312 -10.15 16.23 -8.56
N VAL A 313 -9.13 16.16 -7.70
CA VAL A 313 -8.43 17.31 -7.14
C VAL A 313 -6.99 17.30 -7.67
N ASN A 314 -6.60 18.37 -8.38
CA ASN A 314 -5.26 18.48 -8.98
C ASN A 314 -4.18 18.86 -7.97
N GLN A 315 -3.91 17.96 -7.03
CA GLN A 315 -2.87 18.08 -6.03
C GLN A 315 -2.52 16.67 -5.54
N ASP A 316 -1.25 16.32 -5.42
CA ASP A 316 -0.82 15.00 -4.90
C ASP A 316 -0.48 15.02 -3.40
N LEU A 317 -0.62 16.19 -2.77
CA LEU A 317 -0.41 16.47 -1.36
C LEU A 317 1.04 16.23 -0.89
N ARG A 318 2.01 16.22 -1.82
CA ARG A 318 3.44 15.97 -1.53
C ARG A 318 4.33 17.14 -1.94
N CYS A 319 5.46 17.28 -1.25
CA CYS A 319 6.53 18.19 -1.66
C CYS A 319 7.91 17.53 -1.61
N SER A 320 8.91 18.22 -2.19
CA SER A 320 10.32 17.84 -2.08
C SER A 320 10.82 17.96 -0.65
N ALA A 321 11.65 17.02 -0.20
CA ALA A 321 12.27 16.96 1.12
C ALA A 321 13.30 18.07 1.40
N GLN A 322 13.62 18.92 0.43
CA GLN A 322 14.40 20.15 0.63
C GLN A 322 13.58 21.21 1.39
N ILE A 323 13.18 20.87 2.61
CA ILE A 323 12.38 21.71 3.49
C ILE A 323 13.28 22.35 4.53
N ASN A 324 12.99 23.61 4.86
CA ASN A 324 13.61 24.29 5.98
C ASN A 324 12.61 24.27 7.14
N VAL A 325 12.85 23.39 8.13
CA VAL A 325 11.97 23.21 9.30
C VAL A 325 11.85 24.51 10.10
N SER A 326 12.91 25.33 10.15
CA SER A 326 12.88 26.63 10.84
C SER A 326 11.85 27.61 10.27
N ASN A 327 11.52 27.50 8.96
CA ASN A 327 10.48 28.28 8.29
C ASN A 327 9.33 27.36 7.82
N TYR A 328 8.96 26.39 8.65
CA TYR A 328 7.93 25.39 8.38
C TYR A 328 6.61 26.02 7.86
N TYR A 329 6.18 27.12 8.48
CA TYR A 329 4.91 27.78 8.17
C TYR A 329 4.84 28.41 6.77
N ASP A 330 5.85 29.20 6.40
CA ASP A 330 5.87 29.91 5.11
C ASP A 330 6.02 28.94 3.94
N ASN A 331 6.66 27.80 4.18
CA ASN A 331 7.00 26.85 3.13
C ASN A 331 5.98 25.72 2.92
N LEU A 332 5.26 25.25 3.95
CA LEU A 332 4.55 23.97 3.87
C LEU A 332 3.04 24.10 4.04
N VAL A 333 2.57 24.80 5.09
CA VAL A 333 1.13 24.91 5.34
C VAL A 333 0.41 25.62 4.19
N ASN A 334 1.05 26.62 3.57
CA ASN A 334 0.46 27.35 2.44
C ASN A 334 0.44 26.54 1.12
N LYS A 335 1.23 25.47 1.00
CA LYS A 335 1.37 24.71 -0.26
C LYS A 335 0.37 23.55 -0.42
N ARG A 336 -0.54 23.35 0.53
CA ARG A 336 -1.54 22.26 0.52
C ARG A 336 -0.89 20.87 0.44
N VAL A 337 0.18 20.67 1.19
CA VAL A 337 0.93 19.40 1.24
C VAL A 337 0.87 18.83 2.66
N ILE A 338 0.92 17.51 2.78
CA ILE A 338 0.88 16.80 4.07
C ILE A 338 2.03 15.79 4.23
N PHE A 339 2.75 15.47 3.14
CA PHE A 339 3.94 14.62 3.13
C PHE A 339 5.10 15.30 2.39
N ALA A 340 6.33 14.95 2.77
CA ALA A 340 7.55 15.34 2.05
C ALA A 340 8.37 14.10 1.65
N ARG A 341 9.15 14.22 0.58
CA ARG A 341 9.96 13.13 0.00
C ARG A 341 11.04 13.63 -0.99
N PRO A 342 12.08 12.85 -1.29
CA PRO A 342 12.51 11.65 -0.59
C PRO A 342 13.46 12.01 0.57
N PHE A 343 13.30 11.35 1.71
CA PHE A 343 14.29 11.36 2.80
C PHE A 343 15.16 10.13 2.72
N LYS A 344 16.46 10.29 2.99
CA LYS A 344 17.40 9.16 3.07
C LYS A 344 17.33 8.49 4.44
N GLU A 345 17.96 7.33 4.57
CA GLU A 345 18.24 6.75 5.89
C GLU A 345 19.09 7.73 6.71
N ASP A 346 18.77 7.85 8.00
CA ASP A 346 19.46 8.74 8.96
C ASP A 346 19.56 10.21 8.53
N ASP A 347 18.62 10.68 7.70
CA ASP A 347 18.52 12.08 7.35
C ASP A 347 18.19 12.91 8.60
N PRO A 348 19.05 13.87 9.01
CA PRO A 348 18.87 14.62 10.25
C PRO A 348 17.59 15.47 10.25
N THR A 349 17.05 15.81 9.07
CA THR A 349 15.76 16.51 8.97
C THR A 349 14.60 15.66 9.49
N LEU A 350 14.70 14.33 9.48
CA LEU A 350 13.69 13.47 10.08
C LEU A 350 13.62 13.63 11.60
N ASP A 351 14.76 13.84 12.26
CA ASP A 351 14.82 14.06 13.71
C ASP A 351 14.29 15.46 14.08
N GLU A 352 14.52 16.45 13.22
CA GLU A 352 13.91 17.78 13.34
C GLU A 352 12.38 17.72 13.18
N LEU A 353 11.87 16.99 12.18
CA LEU A 353 10.43 16.78 12.00
C LEU A 353 9.80 16.04 13.19
N ASP A 354 10.47 14.99 13.68
CA ASP A 354 10.00 14.22 14.83
C ASP A 354 9.87 15.11 16.09
N ARG A 355 10.86 15.96 16.34
CA ARG A 355 10.91 16.82 17.52
C ARG A 355 10.03 18.06 17.39
N ASP A 356 10.16 18.80 16.30
CA ASP A 356 9.63 20.16 16.18
C ASP A 356 8.20 20.18 15.63
N ILE A 357 7.78 19.12 14.92
CA ILE A 357 6.48 19.06 14.22
C ILE A 357 5.59 17.96 14.78
N LEU A 358 6.11 16.74 14.94
CA LEU A 358 5.34 15.58 15.38
C LEU A 358 5.31 15.39 16.90
N ASP A 359 6.10 16.18 17.63
CA ASP A 359 6.28 16.11 19.10
C ASP A 359 6.41 14.67 19.62
N ARG A 360 7.31 13.90 19.00
CA ARG A 360 7.56 12.51 19.36
C ARG A 360 9.03 12.26 19.66
N GLN A 361 9.28 11.28 20.52
CA GLN A 361 10.63 10.75 20.73
C GLN A 361 11.10 9.98 19.50
N PRO A 362 12.42 9.90 19.24
CA PRO A 362 12.96 9.08 18.17
C PRO A 362 12.41 7.65 18.22
N HIS A 363 11.89 7.17 17.10
CA HIS A 363 11.28 5.83 16.97
C HIS A 363 10.05 5.55 17.85
N GLY A 364 9.47 6.57 18.51
CA GLY A 364 8.22 6.49 19.25
C GLY A 364 6.98 6.70 18.36
N LEU A 365 5.79 6.42 18.87
CA LEU A 365 4.54 6.74 18.18
C LEU A 365 4.22 8.24 18.29
N VAL A 366 3.60 8.81 17.25
CA VAL A 366 2.98 10.14 17.36
C VAL A 366 1.78 10.05 18.30
N ARG A 367 1.73 10.97 19.27
CA ARG A 367 0.62 11.04 20.20
C ARG A 367 -0.55 11.76 19.54
N GLY A 368 -1.73 11.20 19.73
CA GLY A 368 -3.00 11.87 19.48
C GLY A 368 -3.87 11.77 20.73
N LYS A 369 -5.10 12.24 20.62
CA LYS A 369 -6.07 12.16 21.73
C LYS A 369 -6.27 10.74 22.27
N TRP A 370 -6.15 9.76 21.39
CA TRP A 370 -6.24 8.32 21.69
C TRP A 370 -5.12 7.81 22.62
N CYS A 371 -4.03 8.56 22.82
CA CYS A 371 -2.92 8.19 23.71
C CYS A 371 -2.75 9.26 24.80
N ASN A 372 -3.64 9.24 25.80
CA ASN A 372 -3.61 10.16 26.92
C ASN A 372 -3.36 9.42 28.25
N ASN A 373 -2.10 9.33 28.68
CA ASN A 373 -1.74 8.92 30.03
C ASN A 373 -1.36 10.16 30.83
N GLY A 374 -2.23 10.55 31.77
CA GLY A 374 -2.08 11.72 32.64
C GLY A 374 -0.99 11.60 33.70
N GLY A 375 0.26 11.44 33.29
CA GLY A 375 1.41 11.42 34.20
C GLY A 375 2.71 11.83 33.51
N ASN A 376 3.30 12.92 33.99
CA ASN A 376 4.65 13.35 33.61
C ASN A 376 5.63 12.17 33.80
N ASN A 377 6.14 11.62 32.69
CA ASN A 377 7.24 10.65 32.55
C ASN A 377 6.94 9.24 32.03
N SER A 378 5.71 8.88 31.61
CA SER A 378 5.55 7.63 30.82
C SER A 378 5.76 7.92 29.32
N SER A 379 6.91 7.52 28.78
CA SER A 379 7.33 7.62 27.37
C SER A 379 6.51 6.73 26.42
N SER A 380 5.41 6.16 26.87
CA SER A 380 4.80 5.00 26.25
C SER A 380 3.28 5.12 26.28
N CYS A 381 2.66 4.99 25.10
CA CYS A 381 1.26 4.58 24.96
C CYS A 381 1.11 3.10 25.39
N SER A 382 1.77 2.68 26.48
CA SER A 382 1.62 1.35 27.07
C SER A 382 0.52 1.46 28.10
N SER A 383 -0.63 0.93 27.72
CA SER A 383 -1.67 0.57 28.67
C SER A 383 -1.13 -0.51 29.61
N ASN A 384 -0.70 -0.13 30.82
CA ASN A 384 -0.67 -1.07 31.95
C ASN A 384 -2.09 -1.34 32.49
N SER A 385 -3.12 -0.71 31.93
CA SER A 385 -4.53 -1.01 32.22
C SER A 385 -5.31 -1.08 30.92
N SER A 386 -5.92 -2.22 30.68
CA SER A 386 -6.80 -2.60 29.56
C SER A 386 -8.10 -1.77 29.44
N THR A 387 -8.11 -0.50 29.85
CA THR A 387 -9.35 0.29 30.02
C THR A 387 -9.32 1.78 29.64
N ASN A 388 -8.25 2.35 29.06
CA ASN A 388 -8.25 3.78 28.69
C ASN A 388 -7.88 4.02 27.20
N TRP A 389 -8.54 3.34 26.27
CA TRP A 389 -8.45 3.64 24.82
C TRP A 389 -9.70 4.37 24.31
N ASP A 390 -10.33 5.16 25.20
CA ASP A 390 -11.74 5.54 25.08
C ASP A 390 -12.04 6.61 24.02
N GLU A 391 -11.04 7.10 23.27
CA GLU A 391 -11.19 8.27 22.41
C GLU A 391 -10.57 8.12 21.01
N ILE A 392 -10.59 6.92 20.40
CA ILE A 392 -10.04 6.69 19.04
C ILE A 392 -10.76 7.46 17.91
N ASP A 393 -12.01 7.88 18.15
CA ASP A 393 -12.81 8.67 17.21
C ASP A 393 -12.78 10.17 17.51
N SER A 394 -12.19 10.56 18.65
CA SER A 394 -11.97 11.96 18.97
C SER A 394 -10.57 12.38 18.52
N LEU A 395 -10.45 13.59 17.97
CA LEU A 395 -9.18 14.16 17.54
C LEU A 395 -8.81 15.34 18.45
N ASP A 396 -7.52 15.58 18.65
CA ASP A 396 -6.99 16.79 19.26
C ASP A 396 -6.10 17.55 18.25
N PRO A 397 -6.71 18.25 17.27
CA PRO A 397 -5.95 18.94 16.24
C PRO A 397 -5.22 20.16 16.81
N GLY A 398 -3.93 20.27 16.50
CA GLY A 398 -3.13 21.43 16.80
C GLY A 398 -3.51 22.65 15.96
N PHE A 399 -2.86 23.78 16.25
CA PHE A 399 -3.04 25.03 15.51
C PHE A 399 -2.83 24.84 13.99
N TYR A 400 -1.83 24.02 13.60
CA TYR A 400 -1.52 23.76 12.21
C TYR A 400 -2.55 22.86 11.51
N GLY A 401 -3.13 21.88 12.20
CA GLY A 401 -4.27 21.10 11.70
C GLY A 401 -5.49 21.95 11.40
N GLN A 402 -5.79 22.94 12.25
CA GLN A 402 -6.87 23.90 12.00
C GLN A 402 -6.63 24.74 10.75
N LYS A 403 -5.39 25.23 10.57
CA LYS A 403 -5.03 25.97 9.36
C LYS A 403 -5.08 25.09 8.11
N LEU A 404 -4.61 23.85 8.19
CA LEU A 404 -4.68 22.88 7.09
C LEU A 404 -6.14 22.63 6.67
N LYS A 405 -7.05 22.44 7.63
CA LYS A 405 -8.49 22.29 7.36
C LYS A 405 -9.06 23.44 6.54
N ASN A 406 -8.78 24.68 6.93
CA ASN A 406 -9.26 25.87 6.22
C ASN A 406 -8.71 25.97 4.78
N ILE A 407 -7.47 25.50 4.57
CA ILE A 407 -6.85 25.49 3.26
C ILE A 407 -7.45 24.39 2.37
N LEU A 408 -7.66 23.19 2.92
CA LEU A 408 -8.26 22.08 2.18
C LEU A 408 -9.74 22.31 1.90
N SER A 409 -10.50 22.96 2.79
CA SER A 409 -11.92 23.28 2.56
C SER A 409 -12.14 24.19 1.34
N ASN A 410 -11.11 24.91 0.88
CA ASN A 410 -11.20 25.66 -0.38
C ASN A 410 -11.33 24.76 -1.61
N PHE A 411 -11.12 23.44 -1.49
CA PHE A 411 -11.48 22.49 -2.53
C PHE A 411 -13.01 22.31 -2.66
N THR A 412 -13.80 22.72 -1.65
CA THR A 412 -15.25 22.47 -1.57
C THR A 412 -16.09 23.75 -1.58
N VAL A 413 -15.53 24.91 -1.20
CA VAL A 413 -16.24 26.19 -1.14
C VAL A 413 -16.16 26.93 -2.47
N GLY A 414 -17.25 26.86 -3.24
CA GLY A 414 -17.44 27.56 -4.51
C GLY A 414 -17.66 26.58 -5.66
N ASP A 415 -18.77 26.73 -6.38
CA ASP A 415 -19.14 25.96 -7.56
C ASP A 415 -17.92 25.55 -8.40
N HIS A 416 -17.67 24.24 -8.52
CA HIS A 416 -16.90 23.61 -9.60
C HIS A 416 -15.48 24.12 -9.96
N HIS A 417 -14.83 24.99 -9.17
CA HIS A 417 -13.63 25.71 -9.66
C HIS A 417 -12.26 25.10 -9.34
N MET A 418 -12.15 24.05 -8.51
CA MET A 418 -10.86 23.35 -8.29
C MET A 418 -10.90 21.83 -8.55
N VAL A 419 -12.09 21.28 -8.79
CA VAL A 419 -12.25 20.09 -9.63
C VAL A 419 -11.94 20.54 -11.06
N THR A 420 -10.65 20.62 -11.35
CA THR A 420 -10.19 21.12 -12.64
C THR A 420 -10.51 20.08 -13.70
N ASN A 421 -11.08 20.51 -14.83
CA ASN A 421 -11.20 19.69 -16.03
C ASN A 421 -9.80 19.47 -16.66
N ASN A 422 -8.83 18.94 -15.93
CA ASN A 422 -7.53 18.55 -16.52
C ASN A 422 -7.67 17.34 -17.46
N CYS A 423 -8.88 16.78 -17.53
CA CYS A 423 -9.30 15.79 -18.48
C CYS A 423 -9.66 16.39 -19.86
N HIS A 424 -9.08 17.54 -20.22
CA HIS A 424 -9.18 18.09 -21.56
C HIS A 424 -8.18 17.38 -22.47
N SER A 425 -8.68 16.60 -23.43
CA SER A 425 -7.84 16.08 -24.49
C SER A 425 -7.51 17.20 -25.47
N ASN A 426 -6.25 17.28 -25.88
CA ASN A 426 -5.87 18.02 -27.08
C ASN A 426 -6.26 17.16 -28.29
N SER A 427 -7.55 16.97 -28.53
CA SER A 427 -8.03 16.43 -29.80
C SER A 427 -8.05 17.56 -30.83
N SER A 428 -6.96 17.72 -31.56
CA SER A 428 -6.94 18.44 -32.85
C SER A 428 -7.03 17.47 -33.99
#